data_AF-A0A073KBL8-F1
#
_entry.id   AF-A0A073KBL8-F1
#
_cell.length_a   1.000
_cell.length_b   1.000
_cell.length_c   1.000
_cell.angle_alpha   90.00
_cell.angle_beta   90.00
_cell.angle_gamma   90.00
#
_symmetry.space_group_name_H-M   'P 1'
#
loop_
_entity.id
_entity.type
_entity.pdbx_description
1 polymer ?
#
loop_
_entity_poly.entity_id
_entity_poly.type
_entity_poly.pdbx_seq_one_letter_code
_entity_poly.pdbx_strand_id
1 'polypeptide(L)'
;MANRSTFPEQIDSFVELFDLPPSKVAQAKRFQELKMKPTLNATEQTELNNLVISLGNYIITPETWNKFADALVNVETFFTQEVMEFIEAKQALWATYVNDFVHKGVYNTSTQYKFQNMVTYNGDLYLCTKDAKGIVPTNTANWQKISTKGDKGDVGLNTHYRGLYGATTAYVMGDAVSYNGNIFYCAKDTTAGTAPTNATYWFLFDKTIVSATAPTTPQQGLLWIELLD
;
A
#
# COMPACT_ATOMS: atom_id res chain seq x y z
N MET A 1 0.59 -43.40 14.11
CA MET A 1 1.67 -43.98 13.28
C MET A 1 2.88 -43.06 13.45
N ALA A 2 4.09 -43.60 13.63
CA ALA A 2 5.28 -42.75 13.66
C ALA A 2 5.44 -42.09 12.28
N ASN A 3 5.43 -40.76 12.21
CA ASN A 3 5.74 -40.01 11.00
C ASN A 3 7.24 -40.21 10.71
N ARG A 4 7.56 -40.82 9.56
CA ARG A 4 8.95 -41.11 9.15
C ARG A 4 9.57 -40.03 8.28
N SER A 5 8.77 -39.06 7.87
CA SER A 5 9.21 -37.95 7.04
C SER A 5 9.73 -36.80 7.92
N THR A 6 10.79 -36.14 7.45
CA THR A 6 11.40 -34.96 8.10
C THR A 6 10.93 -33.64 7.50
N PHE A 7 10.13 -33.69 6.44
CA PHE A 7 9.51 -32.52 5.84
C PHE A 7 8.41 -31.98 6.77
N PRO A 8 8.28 -30.65 6.96
CA PRO A 8 8.89 -29.55 6.19
C PRO A 8 10.24 -29.04 6.69
N GLU A 9 10.76 -29.53 7.81
CA GLU A 9 11.99 -29.01 8.42
C GLU A 9 13.23 -29.32 7.56
N GLN A 10 13.27 -30.50 6.94
CA GLN A 10 14.34 -30.94 6.06
C GLN A 10 13.79 -31.76 4.89
N ILE A 11 14.49 -31.70 3.75
CA ILE A 11 14.16 -32.52 2.58
C ILE A 11 14.39 -34.00 2.93
N ASP A 12 13.36 -34.81 2.71
CA ASP A 12 13.46 -36.25 2.91
C ASP A 12 14.47 -36.89 1.96
N SER A 13 15.34 -37.73 2.51
CA SER A 13 16.22 -38.60 1.75
C SER A 13 15.59 -39.98 1.57
N PHE A 14 15.51 -40.46 0.33
CA PHE A 14 15.00 -41.78 -0.02
C PHE A 14 16.13 -42.66 -0.54
N VAL A 15 16.07 -43.96 -0.21
CA VAL A 15 16.97 -44.95 -0.79
C VAL A 15 16.55 -45.18 -2.23
N GLU A 16 17.48 -44.98 -3.16
CA GLU A 16 17.28 -45.33 -4.57
C GLU A 16 17.26 -46.85 -4.73
N LEU A 17 16.24 -47.34 -5.44
CA LEU A 17 16.07 -48.76 -5.71
C LEU A 17 16.48 -49.09 -7.15
N PHE A 18 17.11 -50.24 -7.33
CA PHE A 18 17.58 -50.76 -8.60
C PHE A 18 16.91 -52.10 -8.91
N ASP A 19 16.88 -52.44 -10.19
CA ASP A 19 16.45 -53.77 -10.62
C ASP A 19 17.37 -54.85 -10.02
N LEU A 20 16.76 -55.97 -9.62
CA LEU A 20 17.49 -57.08 -9.02
C LEU A 20 18.46 -57.70 -10.04
N PRO A 21 19.79 -57.64 -9.82
CA PRO A 21 20.74 -58.22 -10.77
C PRO A 21 20.76 -59.76 -10.66
N PRO A 22 21.15 -60.48 -11.73
CA PRO A 22 21.24 -61.94 -11.73
C PRO A 22 22.09 -62.52 -10.59
N SER A 23 23.16 -61.81 -10.18
CA SER A 23 24.04 -62.21 -9.08
C SER A 23 23.36 -62.24 -7.71
N LYS A 24 22.22 -61.55 -7.54
CA LYS A 24 21.47 -61.43 -6.29
C LYS A 24 20.20 -62.29 -6.26
N VAL A 25 19.86 -62.96 -7.35
CA VAL A 25 18.64 -63.80 -7.44
C VAL A 25 18.63 -64.94 -6.41
N ALA A 26 19.77 -65.59 -6.19
CA ALA A 26 19.86 -66.65 -5.17
C ALA A 26 19.57 -66.12 -3.75
N GLN A 27 20.06 -64.92 -3.45
CA GLN A 27 19.82 -64.24 -2.17
C GLN A 27 18.35 -63.83 -2.02
N ALA A 28 17.72 -63.33 -3.10
CA ALA A 28 16.30 -62.99 -3.11
C ALA A 28 15.37 -64.20 -2.91
N LYS A 29 15.69 -65.34 -3.55
CA LYS A 29 14.96 -66.61 -3.32
C LYS A 29 15.07 -67.05 -1.87
N ARG A 30 16.28 -67.04 -1.31
CA ARG A 30 16.50 -67.39 0.10
C ARG A 30 15.76 -66.46 1.05
N PHE A 31 15.74 -65.17 0.76
CA PHE A 31 14.97 -64.18 1.51
C PHE A 31 13.47 -64.52 1.53
N GLN A 32 12.89 -64.87 0.38
CA GLN A 32 11.48 -65.29 0.28
C GLN A 32 11.21 -66.58 1.07
N GLU A 33 12.06 -67.60 0.95
CA GLU A 33 11.94 -68.84 1.71
C GLU A 33 11.89 -68.59 3.22
N LEU A 34 12.81 -67.77 3.74
CA LEU A 34 12.84 -67.43 5.17
C LEU A 34 11.59 -66.63 5.59
N LYS A 35 11.08 -65.73 4.74
CA LYS A 35 9.86 -64.96 5.02
C LYS A 35 8.59 -65.80 4.99
N MET A 36 8.56 -66.92 4.26
CA MET A 36 7.42 -67.83 4.20
C MET A 36 7.35 -68.80 5.39
N LYS A 37 8.43 -68.96 6.15
CA LYS A 37 8.44 -69.84 7.34
C LYS A 37 7.58 -69.24 8.46
N PRO A 38 6.77 -70.06 9.16
CA PRO A 38 5.93 -69.59 10.27
C PRO A 38 6.75 -69.15 11.49
N THR A 39 7.92 -69.73 11.70
CA THR A 39 8.86 -69.39 12.78
C THR A 39 10.29 -69.53 12.29
N LEU A 40 11.16 -68.62 12.71
CA LEU A 40 12.58 -68.61 12.42
C LEU A 40 13.37 -68.89 13.70
N ASN A 41 14.43 -69.70 13.60
CA ASN A 41 15.40 -69.82 14.69
C ASN A 41 16.37 -68.62 14.70
N ALA A 42 17.19 -68.47 15.74
CA ALA A 42 18.09 -67.32 15.90
C ALA A 42 19.11 -67.16 14.75
N THR A 43 19.60 -68.28 14.20
CA THR A 43 20.54 -68.29 13.06
C THR A 43 19.84 -67.83 11.79
N GLU A 44 18.64 -68.34 11.53
CA GLU A 44 17.82 -67.96 10.37
C GLU A 44 17.35 -66.51 10.46
N GLN A 45 17.06 -66.01 11.67
CA GLN A 45 16.73 -64.60 11.88
C GLN A 45 17.93 -63.68 11.58
N THR A 46 19.13 -64.10 11.96
CA THR A 46 20.37 -63.37 11.66
C THR A 46 20.65 -63.40 10.15
N GLU A 47 20.46 -64.55 9.51
CA GLU A 47 20.55 -64.70 8.05
C GLU A 47 19.58 -63.76 7.33
N LEU A 48 18.32 -63.70 7.78
CA LEU A 48 17.30 -62.83 7.22
C LEU A 48 17.70 -61.35 7.33
N ASN A 49 18.22 -60.91 8.49
CA ASN A 49 18.67 -59.53 8.69
C ASN A 49 19.82 -59.16 7.74
N ASN A 50 20.78 -60.08 7.54
CA ASN A 50 21.87 -59.88 6.60
C ASN A 50 21.39 -59.80 5.14
N LEU A 51 20.39 -60.61 4.77
CA LEU A 51 19.77 -60.57 3.45
C LEU A 51 18.99 -59.26 3.22
N VAL A 52 18.29 -58.73 4.24
CA VAL A 52 17.63 -57.41 4.17
C VAL A 52 18.63 -56.31 3.84
N ILE A 53 19.81 -56.33 4.50
CA ILE A 53 20.86 -55.35 4.23
C ILE A 53 21.42 -55.54 2.80
N SER A 54 21.70 -56.78 2.40
CA SER A 54 22.28 -57.07 1.08
C SER A 54 21.35 -56.76 -0.09
N LEU A 55 20.04 -56.91 0.13
CA LEU A 55 18.98 -56.67 -0.84
C LEU A 55 18.33 -55.29 -0.70
N GLY A 56 18.75 -54.46 0.27
CA GLY A 56 18.04 -53.23 0.67
C GLY A 56 17.80 -52.24 -0.46
N ASN A 57 18.71 -52.17 -1.45
CA ASN A 57 18.57 -51.30 -2.62
C ASN A 57 17.83 -51.98 -3.79
N TYR A 58 17.29 -53.18 -3.60
CA TYR A 58 16.66 -53.99 -4.65
C TYR A 58 15.26 -54.47 -4.27
N ILE A 59 14.79 -54.21 -3.04
CA ILE A 59 13.47 -54.62 -2.57
C ILE A 59 12.74 -53.44 -1.92
N ILE A 60 11.43 -53.37 -2.13
CA ILE A 60 10.58 -52.42 -1.42
C ILE A 60 10.25 -53.01 -0.05
N THR A 61 10.61 -52.29 1.01
CA THR A 61 10.22 -52.63 2.38
C THR A 61 9.04 -51.76 2.83
N PRO A 62 8.22 -52.22 3.79
CA PRO A 62 7.19 -51.38 4.39
C PRO A 62 7.75 -50.07 4.95
N GLU A 63 8.98 -50.08 5.45
CA GLU A 63 9.64 -48.87 5.94
C GLU A 63 9.87 -47.85 4.82
N THR A 64 10.45 -48.28 3.69
CA THR A 64 10.67 -47.43 2.50
C THR A 64 9.34 -46.90 1.95
N TRP A 65 8.33 -47.76 1.85
CA TRP A 65 7.03 -47.39 1.29
C TRP A 65 6.25 -46.45 2.20
N ASN A 66 6.22 -46.73 3.50
CA ASN A 66 5.54 -45.88 4.46
C ASN A 66 6.24 -44.52 4.59
N LYS A 67 7.58 -44.46 4.52
CA LYS A 67 8.29 -43.18 4.49
C LYS A 67 7.90 -42.34 3.27
N PHE A 68 7.78 -42.96 2.09
CA PHE A 68 7.33 -42.27 0.89
C PHE A 68 5.89 -41.75 1.02
N ALA A 69 4.99 -42.57 1.54
CA ALA A 69 3.61 -42.17 1.80
C ALA A 69 3.52 -41.02 2.82
N ASP A 70 4.25 -41.11 3.94
CA ASP A 70 4.30 -40.08 4.97
C ASP A 70 4.82 -38.76 4.38
N ALA A 71 5.87 -38.80 3.55
CA ALA A 71 6.43 -37.61 2.92
C ALA A 71 5.44 -36.96 1.94
N LEU A 72 4.74 -37.75 1.13
CA LEU A 72 3.71 -37.23 0.23
C LEU A 72 2.58 -36.54 1.00
N VAL A 73 2.08 -37.21 2.05
CA VAL A 73 1.03 -36.65 2.90
C VAL A 73 1.50 -35.36 3.60
N ASN A 74 2.75 -35.30 4.06
CA ASN A 74 3.29 -34.09 4.68
C ASN A 74 3.43 -32.94 3.66
N VAL A 75 3.80 -33.24 2.40
CA VAL A 75 3.85 -32.24 1.33
C VAL A 75 2.46 -31.70 1.01
N GLU A 76 1.48 -32.58 0.83
CA GLU A 76 0.08 -32.18 0.59
C GLU A 76 -0.45 -31.34 1.76
N THR A 77 -0.22 -31.78 2.99
CA THR A 77 -0.64 -31.08 4.22
C THR A 77 0.03 -29.71 4.31
N PHE A 78 1.33 -29.61 4.08
CA PHE A 78 2.05 -28.33 4.13
C PHE A 78 1.52 -27.33 3.11
N PHE A 79 1.33 -27.73 1.85
CA PHE A 79 0.81 -26.79 0.85
C PHE A 79 -0.64 -26.41 1.13
N THR A 80 -1.46 -27.37 1.58
CA THR A 80 -2.89 -27.14 1.76
C THR A 80 -3.26 -26.41 3.04
N GLN A 81 -2.57 -26.69 4.14
CA GLN A 81 -2.90 -26.15 5.46
C GLN A 81 -1.95 -25.03 5.85
N GLU A 82 -0.65 -25.14 5.57
CA GLU A 82 0.29 -24.09 5.97
C GLU A 82 0.35 -22.97 4.94
N VAL A 83 0.66 -23.30 3.67
CA VAL A 83 0.90 -22.30 2.63
C VAL A 83 -0.38 -21.59 2.20
N MET A 84 -1.44 -22.34 1.89
CA MET A 84 -2.70 -21.72 1.44
C MET A 84 -3.33 -20.87 2.55
N GLU A 85 -3.44 -21.38 3.78
CA GLU A 85 -4.00 -20.59 4.89
C GLU A 85 -3.14 -19.35 5.18
N PHE A 86 -1.81 -19.45 5.09
CA PHE A 86 -0.94 -18.28 5.20
C PHE A 86 -1.21 -17.26 4.10
N ILE A 87 -1.37 -17.69 2.85
CA ILE A 87 -1.68 -16.79 1.72
C ILE A 87 -3.03 -16.10 1.97
N GLU A 88 -4.06 -16.85 2.35
CA GLU A 88 -5.39 -16.30 2.66
C GLU A 88 -5.33 -15.28 3.80
N ALA A 89 -4.60 -15.59 4.87
CA ALA A 89 -4.37 -14.67 5.99
C ALA A 89 -3.67 -13.38 5.53
N LYS A 90 -2.67 -13.48 4.65
CA LYS A 90 -1.97 -12.32 4.08
C LYS A 90 -2.87 -11.52 3.15
N GLN A 91 -3.69 -12.17 2.33
CA GLN A 91 -4.65 -11.51 1.46
C GLN A 91 -5.69 -10.72 2.29
N ALA A 92 -6.24 -11.32 3.35
CA ALA A 92 -7.16 -10.65 4.26
C ALA A 92 -6.52 -9.41 4.91
N LEU A 93 -5.29 -9.55 5.41
CA LEU A 93 -4.55 -8.44 6.01
C LEU A 93 -4.26 -7.34 4.99
N TRP A 94 -3.87 -7.68 3.76
CA TRP A 94 -3.63 -6.67 2.73
C TRP A 94 -4.92 -5.96 2.29
N ALA A 95 -6.04 -6.69 2.21
CA ALA A 95 -7.35 -6.09 1.95
C ALA A 95 -7.72 -5.04 3.01
N THR A 96 -7.38 -5.25 4.29
CA THR A 96 -7.60 -4.21 5.32
C THR A 96 -6.81 -2.94 5.04
N TYR A 97 -5.52 -3.03 4.70
CA TYR A 97 -4.71 -1.86 4.36
C TYR A 97 -5.24 -1.11 3.14
N VAL A 98 -5.66 -1.83 2.10
CA VAL A 98 -6.22 -1.21 0.88
C VAL A 98 -7.57 -0.56 1.17
N ASN A 99 -8.45 -1.23 1.91
CA ASN A 99 -9.77 -0.69 2.25
C ASN A 99 -9.70 0.51 3.20
N ASP A 100 -8.68 0.56 4.07
CA ASP A 100 -8.41 1.70 4.94
C ASP A 100 -7.71 2.85 4.19
N PHE A 101 -7.12 2.61 3.01
CA PHE A 101 -6.58 3.68 2.16
C PHE A 101 -7.70 4.41 1.41
N VAL A 102 -8.53 5.15 2.15
CA VAL A 102 -9.73 5.80 1.60
C VAL A 102 -9.96 7.17 2.20
N HIS A 103 -10.55 8.06 1.40
CA HIS A 103 -11.08 9.34 1.88
C HIS A 103 -12.41 9.12 2.62
N LYS A 104 -12.44 9.50 3.90
CA LYS A 104 -13.58 9.31 4.82
C LYS A 104 -14.51 10.52 4.86
N GLY A 105 -14.35 11.49 3.95
CA GLY A 105 -15.16 12.71 3.92
C GLY A 105 -14.71 13.74 4.95
N VAL A 106 -15.67 14.53 5.45
CA VAL A 106 -15.43 15.56 6.47
C VAL A 106 -15.16 14.92 7.84
N TYR A 107 -14.20 15.45 8.58
CA TYR A 107 -13.87 14.96 9.92
C TYR A 107 -15.07 14.95 10.88
N ASN A 108 -15.21 13.86 11.65
CA ASN A 108 -16.21 13.66 12.69
C ASN A 108 -15.56 13.04 13.93
N THR A 109 -15.84 13.59 15.12
CA THR A 109 -15.24 13.18 16.39
C THR A 109 -15.60 11.75 16.82
N SER A 110 -16.76 11.24 16.40
CA SER A 110 -17.25 9.91 16.76
C SER A 110 -16.68 8.79 15.87
N THR A 111 -16.15 9.15 14.70
CA THR A 111 -15.60 8.20 13.73
C THR A 111 -14.20 7.75 14.16
N GLN A 112 -13.95 6.44 14.07
CA GLN A 112 -12.60 5.89 14.16
C GLN A 112 -11.91 6.05 12.80
N TYR A 113 -10.76 6.72 12.80
CA TYR A 113 -9.88 6.81 11.65
C TYR A 113 -8.70 5.86 11.82
N LYS A 114 -8.38 5.14 10.75
CA LYS A 114 -7.24 4.23 10.66
C LYS A 114 -6.06 4.91 9.98
N PHE A 115 -4.86 4.35 10.21
CA PHE A 115 -3.66 4.76 9.48
C PHE A 115 -3.94 4.88 7.98
N GLN A 116 -3.50 5.99 7.39
CA GLN A 116 -3.71 6.40 6.00
C GLN A 116 -5.15 6.75 5.58
N ASN A 117 -6.13 6.78 6.49
CA ASN A 117 -7.41 7.43 6.19
C ASN A 117 -7.17 8.91 5.87
N MET A 118 -7.93 9.44 4.90
CA MET A 118 -7.90 10.86 4.57
C MET A 118 -9.20 11.54 5.01
N VAL A 119 -9.11 12.75 5.54
CA VAL A 119 -10.28 13.56 5.93
C VAL A 119 -10.13 14.99 5.48
N THR A 120 -11.27 15.64 5.24
CA THR A 120 -11.32 17.09 5.03
C THR A 120 -11.67 17.78 6.35
N TYR A 121 -10.90 18.80 6.71
CA TYR A 121 -11.14 19.61 7.90
C TYR A 121 -10.80 21.07 7.61
N ASN A 122 -11.77 21.98 7.83
CA ASN A 122 -11.67 23.40 7.45
C ASN A 122 -11.28 23.64 5.96
N GLY A 123 -11.64 22.71 5.08
CA GLY A 123 -11.32 22.74 3.65
C GLY A 123 -9.96 22.14 3.28
N ASP A 124 -9.06 21.97 4.24
CA ASP A 124 -7.76 21.32 4.04
C ASP A 124 -7.91 19.79 4.07
N LEU A 125 -7.01 19.09 3.38
CA LEU A 125 -6.95 17.62 3.36
C LEU A 125 -5.87 17.14 4.32
N TYR A 126 -6.24 16.21 5.20
CA TYR A 126 -5.36 15.61 6.18
C TYR A 126 -5.29 14.10 5.99
N LEU A 127 -4.10 13.54 6.16
CA LEU A 127 -3.80 12.12 6.19
C LEU A 127 -3.60 11.68 7.65
N CYS A 128 -4.27 10.63 8.08
CA CYS A 128 -4.07 10.04 9.40
C CYS A 128 -2.76 9.26 9.43
N THR A 129 -1.79 9.67 10.25
CA THR A 129 -0.48 9.02 10.40
C THR A 129 -0.46 7.98 11.52
N LYS A 130 -1.48 7.99 12.40
CA LYS A 130 -1.68 7.00 13.46
C LYS A 130 -3.16 6.96 13.84
N ASP A 131 -3.71 5.76 14.02
CA ASP A 131 -5.12 5.52 14.42
C ASP A 131 -5.62 6.58 15.41
N ALA A 132 -6.73 7.22 15.07
CA ALA A 132 -7.24 8.38 15.76
C ALA A 132 -8.77 8.32 15.91
N LYS A 133 -9.27 8.60 17.12
CA LYS A 133 -10.70 8.77 17.41
C LYS A 133 -10.88 9.95 18.35
N GLY A 134 -11.75 10.88 17.99
CA GLY A 134 -11.94 12.13 18.75
C GLY A 134 -10.73 13.08 18.74
N ILE A 135 -9.65 12.76 18.02
CA ILE A 135 -8.47 13.63 17.87
C ILE A 135 -8.62 14.48 16.63
N VAL A 136 -8.58 15.80 16.78
CA VAL A 136 -8.77 16.74 15.67
C VAL A 136 -7.58 16.74 14.68
N PRO A 137 -7.82 17.00 13.39
CA PRO A 137 -6.77 16.95 12.35
C PRO A 137 -5.61 17.95 12.50
N THR A 138 -5.74 18.95 13.37
CA THR A 138 -4.65 19.88 13.69
C THR A 138 -3.55 19.28 14.57
N ASN A 139 -3.78 18.10 15.18
CA ASN A 139 -2.78 17.41 15.98
C ASN A 139 -1.78 16.66 15.07
N THR A 140 -0.55 17.18 15.02
CA THR A 140 0.54 16.65 14.17
C THR A 140 1.07 15.27 14.58
N ALA A 141 0.72 14.77 15.77
CA ALA A 141 1.09 13.42 16.20
C ALA A 141 0.26 12.32 15.52
N ASN A 142 -0.95 12.64 15.05
CA ASN A 142 -1.90 11.70 14.46
C ASN A 142 -2.28 12.06 13.02
N TRP A 143 -2.01 13.29 12.60
CA TRP A 143 -2.46 13.83 11.33
C TRP A 143 -1.35 14.61 10.65
N GLN A 144 -1.24 14.43 9.35
CA GLN A 144 -0.38 15.21 8.48
C GLN A 144 -1.25 15.98 7.49
N LYS A 145 -1.08 17.30 7.40
CA LYS A 145 -1.72 18.07 6.33
C LYS A 145 -1.06 17.74 5.00
N ILE A 146 -1.86 17.30 4.03
CA ILE A 146 -1.37 16.88 2.70
C ILE A 146 -1.88 17.76 1.55
N SER A 147 -2.92 18.56 1.79
CA SER A 147 -3.33 19.62 0.86
C SER A 147 -3.94 20.78 1.61
N THR A 148 -3.78 21.99 1.07
CA THR A 148 -4.45 23.19 1.56
C THR A 148 -5.55 23.55 0.57
N LYS A 149 -6.70 24.01 1.05
CA LYS A 149 -7.76 24.48 0.16
C LYS A 149 -7.22 25.57 -0.78
N GLY A 150 -7.60 25.49 -2.05
CA GLY A 150 -7.41 26.60 -2.98
C GLY A 150 -8.40 27.69 -2.63
N ASP A 151 -7.96 28.75 -1.95
CA ASP A 151 -8.83 29.88 -1.59
C ASP A 151 -9.19 30.77 -2.79
N LYS A 152 -8.52 30.59 -3.93
CA LYS A 152 -8.64 31.47 -5.10
C LYS A 152 -8.54 30.68 -6.40
N GLY A 153 -9.64 30.59 -7.14
CA GLY A 153 -9.57 30.36 -8.58
C GLY A 153 -8.97 31.61 -9.22
N ASP A 154 -8.03 31.44 -10.15
CA ASP A 154 -7.46 32.57 -10.87
C ASP A 154 -8.56 33.41 -11.53
N VAL A 155 -8.31 34.71 -11.50
CA VAL A 155 -9.22 35.77 -11.89
C VAL A 155 -9.38 35.70 -13.40
N GLY A 156 -10.54 35.29 -13.90
CA GLY A 156 -10.75 35.30 -15.36
C GLY A 156 -12.15 34.94 -15.84
N LEU A 157 -12.87 34.07 -15.13
CA LEU A 157 -14.11 33.54 -15.71
C LEU A 157 -15.35 34.44 -15.53
N ASN A 158 -15.30 35.47 -14.67
CA ASN A 158 -16.45 36.35 -14.39
C ASN A 158 -16.05 37.83 -14.15
N THR A 159 -15.00 38.33 -14.82
CA THR A 159 -14.62 39.75 -14.69
C THR A 159 -15.36 40.65 -15.69
N HIS A 160 -16.08 41.66 -15.20
CA HIS A 160 -16.87 42.61 -15.99
C HIS A 160 -16.18 43.97 -16.03
N TYR A 161 -15.60 44.34 -17.17
CA TYR A 161 -14.95 45.64 -17.28
C TYR A 161 -15.97 46.79 -17.33
N ARG A 162 -15.87 47.71 -16.36
CA ARG A 162 -16.76 48.86 -16.15
C ARG A 162 -16.18 50.19 -16.65
N GLY A 163 -14.98 50.19 -17.24
CA GLY A 163 -14.31 51.40 -17.69
C GLY A 163 -13.45 52.05 -16.60
N LEU A 164 -13.30 53.37 -16.63
CA LEU A 164 -12.48 54.12 -15.67
C LEU A 164 -13.15 54.16 -14.28
N TYR A 165 -12.35 54.09 -13.21
CA TYR A 165 -12.87 54.16 -11.84
C TYR A 165 -13.59 55.50 -11.56
N GLY A 166 -14.83 55.42 -11.07
CA GLY A 166 -15.65 56.55 -10.65
C GLY A 166 -15.83 56.57 -9.14
N ALA A 167 -15.47 57.67 -8.48
CA ALA A 167 -15.55 57.81 -7.02
C ALA A 167 -16.99 57.85 -6.47
N THR A 168 -18.00 58.03 -7.32
CA THR A 168 -19.42 58.01 -6.94
C THR A 168 -20.09 56.65 -7.18
N THR A 169 -19.37 55.68 -7.75
CA THR A 169 -19.91 54.38 -8.14
C THR A 169 -19.54 53.32 -7.11
N ALA A 170 -20.53 52.53 -6.69
CA ALA A 170 -20.29 51.29 -5.95
C ALA A 170 -20.07 50.14 -6.95
N TYR A 171 -19.05 49.33 -6.72
CA TYR A 171 -18.66 48.21 -7.57
C TYR A 171 -18.86 46.89 -6.84
N VAL A 172 -19.32 45.87 -7.55
CA VAL A 172 -19.58 44.53 -6.99
C VAL A 172 -18.45 43.57 -7.31
N MET A 173 -18.34 42.47 -6.56
CA MET A 173 -17.38 41.41 -6.80
C MET A 173 -17.42 40.95 -8.27
N GLY A 174 -16.27 40.94 -8.93
CA GLY A 174 -16.13 40.62 -10.35
C GLY A 174 -16.13 41.85 -11.28
N ASP A 175 -16.49 43.05 -10.84
CA ASP A 175 -16.29 44.26 -11.67
C ASP A 175 -14.79 44.55 -11.85
N ALA A 176 -14.40 45.13 -12.98
CA ALA A 176 -13.03 45.59 -13.25
C ALA A 176 -13.01 47.03 -13.72
N VAL A 177 -12.05 47.82 -13.22
CA VAL A 177 -11.92 49.25 -13.53
C VAL A 177 -10.48 49.62 -13.86
N SER A 178 -10.31 50.62 -14.73
CA SER A 178 -9.02 51.24 -14.97
C SER A 178 -8.77 52.36 -13.96
N TYR A 179 -7.60 52.34 -13.31
CA TYR A 179 -7.16 53.35 -12.36
C TYR A 179 -5.64 53.50 -12.44
N ASN A 180 -5.15 54.73 -12.63
CA ASN A 180 -3.72 55.05 -12.76
C ASN A 180 -2.96 54.16 -13.76
N GLY A 181 -3.55 53.89 -14.93
CA GLY A 181 -2.93 53.11 -16.00
C GLY A 181 -2.98 51.59 -15.80
N ASN A 182 -3.55 51.12 -14.70
CA ASN A 182 -3.65 49.71 -14.35
C ASN A 182 -5.13 49.26 -14.28
N ILE A 183 -5.37 47.98 -14.57
CA ILE A 183 -6.70 47.37 -14.41
C ILE A 183 -6.74 46.70 -13.04
N PHE A 184 -7.74 47.08 -12.24
CA PHE A 184 -8.06 46.46 -10.96
C PHE A 184 -9.39 45.75 -11.07
N TYR A 185 -9.51 44.56 -10.49
CA TYR A 185 -10.80 43.90 -10.31
C TYR A 185 -11.23 43.96 -8.85
N CYS A 186 -12.53 44.10 -8.66
CA CYS A 186 -13.21 44.14 -7.40
C CYS A 186 -13.33 42.71 -6.86
N ALA A 187 -12.63 42.39 -5.78
CA ALA A 187 -12.68 41.09 -5.12
C ALA A 187 -13.76 41.04 -4.03
N LYS A 188 -14.31 42.19 -3.62
CA LYS A 188 -15.35 42.33 -2.61
C LYS A 188 -16.15 43.60 -2.87
N ASP A 189 -17.48 43.54 -2.72
CA ASP A 189 -18.37 44.68 -2.92
C ASP A 189 -17.90 45.93 -2.18
N THR A 190 -17.90 47.04 -2.91
CA THR A 190 -17.44 48.36 -2.45
C THR A 190 -18.60 49.31 -2.23
N THR A 191 -18.43 50.25 -1.31
CA THR A 191 -19.23 51.48 -1.27
C THR A 191 -18.65 52.52 -2.22
N ALA A 192 -19.46 53.50 -2.64
CA ALA A 192 -18.98 54.64 -3.41
C ALA A 192 -17.81 55.32 -2.68
N GLY A 193 -16.75 55.64 -3.42
CA GLY A 193 -15.55 56.30 -2.92
C GLY A 193 -14.40 55.37 -2.52
N THR A 194 -14.62 54.05 -2.52
CA THR A 194 -13.55 53.08 -2.22
C THR A 194 -12.56 52.96 -3.38
N ALA A 195 -11.42 53.64 -3.24
CA ALA A 195 -10.39 53.70 -4.28
C ALA A 195 -9.75 52.32 -4.58
N PRO A 196 -9.33 52.08 -5.84
CA PRO A 196 -8.63 50.85 -6.25
C PRO A 196 -7.30 50.56 -5.56
N THR A 197 -6.75 51.53 -4.82
CA THR A 197 -5.58 51.34 -3.95
C THR A 197 -5.88 50.54 -2.68
N ASN A 198 -7.15 50.34 -2.33
CA ASN A 198 -7.53 49.54 -1.15
C ASN A 198 -7.50 48.04 -1.46
N ALA A 199 -6.40 47.39 -1.09
CA ALA A 199 -6.14 45.97 -1.30
C ALA A 199 -7.16 45.00 -0.64
N THR A 200 -8.03 45.50 0.25
CA THR A 200 -9.12 44.68 0.84
C THR A 200 -10.25 44.43 -0.16
N TYR A 201 -10.48 45.38 -1.07
CA TYR A 201 -11.60 45.36 -2.00
C TYR A 201 -11.16 45.19 -3.45
N TRP A 202 -9.96 45.67 -3.78
CA TRP A 202 -9.45 45.72 -5.13
C TRP A 202 -8.14 44.96 -5.25
N PHE A 203 -7.97 44.27 -6.35
CA PHE A 203 -6.75 43.55 -6.68
C PHE A 203 -6.34 43.89 -8.10
N LEU A 204 -5.03 43.97 -8.32
CA LEU A 204 -4.48 44.21 -9.63
C LEU A 204 -4.74 42.98 -10.54
N PHE A 205 -5.26 43.22 -11.73
CA PHE A 205 -5.61 42.19 -12.71
C PHE A 205 -4.36 41.62 -13.39
N ASP A 206 -3.45 42.50 -13.83
CA ASP A 206 -2.14 42.10 -14.38
C ASP A 206 -1.10 42.06 -13.26
N LYS A 207 -0.38 40.95 -13.10
CA LYS A 207 0.65 40.82 -12.06
C LYS A 207 2.02 41.37 -12.51
N THR A 208 2.12 41.94 -13.71
CA THR A 208 3.34 42.57 -14.21
C THR A 208 3.10 44.07 -14.41
N ILE A 209 3.89 44.91 -13.74
CA ILE A 209 3.89 46.36 -13.98
C ILE A 209 5.25 46.78 -14.52
N VAL A 210 5.24 47.59 -15.57
CA VAL A 210 6.42 48.25 -16.13
C VAL A 210 6.25 49.76 -15.96
N SER A 211 7.07 50.39 -15.12
CA SER A 211 6.96 51.84 -14.83
C SER A 211 8.26 52.42 -14.29
N ALA A 212 8.48 53.73 -14.50
CA ALA A 212 9.62 54.47 -13.95
C ALA A 212 9.51 54.75 -12.44
N THR A 213 8.31 54.58 -11.86
CA THR A 213 8.08 54.74 -10.41
C THR A 213 7.50 53.46 -9.84
N ALA A 214 7.90 53.13 -8.61
CA ALA A 214 7.45 51.92 -7.92
C ALA A 214 5.92 51.92 -7.71
N PRO A 215 5.23 50.78 -7.91
CA PRO A 215 3.81 50.65 -7.64
C PRO A 215 3.51 50.95 -6.17
N THR A 216 2.53 51.79 -5.91
CA THR A 216 2.14 52.21 -4.55
C THR A 216 1.40 51.13 -3.75
N THR A 217 1.07 50.00 -4.38
CA THR A 217 0.38 48.86 -3.74
C THR A 217 1.15 47.57 -3.98
N PRO A 218 1.93 47.09 -3.00
CA PRO A 218 2.57 45.79 -3.11
C PRO A 218 1.51 44.68 -3.00
N GLN A 219 1.41 43.85 -4.03
CA GLN A 219 0.58 42.65 -4.03
C GLN A 219 1.47 41.40 -4.05
N GLN A 220 1.07 40.35 -3.34
CA GLN A 220 1.80 39.08 -3.35
C GLN A 220 1.89 38.53 -4.79
N GLY A 221 3.12 38.33 -5.27
CA GLY A 221 3.39 37.86 -6.64
C GLY A 221 3.38 38.96 -7.72
N LEU A 222 3.38 40.24 -7.35
CA LEU A 222 3.59 41.35 -8.29
C LEU A 222 5.05 41.36 -8.76
N LEU A 223 5.25 41.31 -10.08
CA LEU A 223 6.53 41.57 -10.72
C LEU A 223 6.55 43.03 -11.20
N TRP A 224 7.41 43.85 -10.60
CA TRP A 224 7.65 45.21 -11.07
C TRP A 224 8.97 45.26 -11.83
N ILE A 225 8.93 45.80 -13.04
CA ILE A 225 10.09 46.07 -13.87
C ILE A 225 10.25 47.58 -13.93
N GLU A 226 11.32 48.09 -13.33
CA GLU A 226 11.68 49.50 -13.37
C GLU A 226 12.19 49.87 -14.76
N LEU A 227 11.64 50.94 -15.34
CA LEU A 227 12.21 51.56 -16.53
C LEU A 227 13.34 52.48 -16.08
N LEU A 228 14.58 52.12 -16.43
CA LEU A 228 15.73 53.00 -16.32
C LEU A 228 15.81 53.79 -17.63
N ASP A 229 15.74 55.12 -17.55
CA ASP A 229 16.02 56.01 -18.69
C ASP A 229 17.46 55.81 -19.21
#